data_AF-A0A4Z0V6T4-F1
#
_entry.id   AF-A0A4Z0V6T4-F1
#
_cell.length_a   1.000
_cell.length_b   1.000
_cell.length_c   1.000
_cell.angle_alpha   90.00
_cell.angle_beta   90.00
_cell.angle_gamma   90.00
#
_symmetry.space_group_name_H-M   'P 1'
#
loop_
_entity.id
_entity.type
_entity.pdbx_description
1 polymer ?
#
loop_
_entity_poly.entity_id
_entity_poly.type
_entity_poly.pdbx_seq_one_letter_code
_entity_poly.pdbx_strand_id
1 'polypeptide(L)' 'MEHITDFFNEMLQQYGSIDIAEAEFKKLVHENPELRERYREWCHEVGSSEKKGFLDYCEEYFESQDSIWDNLKDEYEDE' A
#
# COMPACT_ATOMS: atom_id res chain seq x y z
N MET A 1 12.94 7.64 -11.99
CA MET A 1 12.34 8.03 -10.71
C MET A 1 11.51 6.84 -10.31
N GLU A 2 11.85 6.20 -9.19
CA GLU A 2 10.99 5.17 -8.61
C GLU A 2 9.72 5.87 -8.14
N HIS A 3 8.56 5.42 -8.61
CA HIS A 3 7.29 6.01 -8.20
C HIS A 3 6.95 5.46 -6.81
N ILE A 4 6.35 6.26 -5.93
CA ILE A 4 5.96 5.78 -4.60
C ILE A 4 4.98 4.59 -4.67
N THR A 5 4.28 4.44 -5.79
CA THR A 5 3.44 3.28 -6.10
C THR A 5 4.25 1.98 -6.22
N ASP A 6 5.49 2.02 -6.70
CA ASP A 6 6.37 0.84 -6.73
C ASP A 6 6.64 0.35 -5.29
N PHE A 7 6.90 1.29 -4.39
CA PHE A 7 7.07 1.00 -2.96
C PHE A 7 5.79 0.43 -2.32
N PHE A 8 4.62 0.92 -2.72
CA PHE A 8 3.35 0.34 -2.27
C PHE A 8 3.19 -1.11 -2.74
N ASN A 9 3.56 -1.40 -3.99
CA ASN A 9 3.51 -2.77 -4.53
C ASN A 9 4.46 -3.70 -3.77
N GLU A 10 5.68 -3.25 -3.48
CA GLU A 10 6.62 -4.04 -2.67
C GLU A 10 6.08 -4.32 -1.28
N MET A 11 5.50 -3.31 -0.61
CA MET A 11 4.85 -3.47 0.69
C MET A 11 3.70 -4.48 0.64
N LEU A 12 2.82 -4.37 -0.36
CA LEU A 12 1.69 -5.27 -0.53
C LEU A 12 2.13 -6.71 -0.80
N GLN A 13 3.16 -6.90 -1.62
CA GLN A 13 3.74 -8.22 -1.88
C GLN A 13 4.46 -8.79 -0.66
N GLN A 14 5.13 -7.94 0.13
CA GLN A 14 5.90 -8.36 1.30
C GLN A 14 4.99 -8.77 2.46
N TYR A 15 3.92 -8.01 2.71
CA TYR A 15 3.05 -8.22 3.87
C TYR A 15 1.81 -9.06 3.57
N GLY A 16 1.35 -9.11 2.31
CA GLY A 16 0.19 -9.90 1.89
C GLY A 16 -1.17 -9.44 2.48
N SER A 17 -1.17 -8.45 3.37
CA SER A 17 -2.34 -7.93 4.06
C SER A 17 -2.30 -6.40 4.07
N ILE A 18 -3.41 -5.78 3.67
CA ILE A 18 -3.56 -4.31 3.64
C ILE A 18 -3.41 -3.73 5.05
N ASP A 19 -4.01 -4.34 6.07
CA ASP A 19 -3.93 -3.84 7.45
C ASP A 19 -2.49 -3.83 7.97
N ILE A 20 -1.73 -4.88 7.67
CA ILE A 20 -0.32 -4.99 8.08
C ILE A 20 0.53 -3.99 7.28
N ALA A 21 0.34 -3.93 5.96
CA ALA A 21 1.06 -3.00 5.10
C ALA A 21 0.78 -1.54 5.47
N GLU A 22 -0.46 -1.18 5.82
CA GLU A 22 -0.85 0.16 6.23
C GLU A 22 -0.18 0.56 7.56
N ALA A 23 -0.13 -0.36 8.53
CA ALA A 23 0.50 -0.12 9.81
C ALA A 23 2.01 0.12 9.67
N GLU A 24 2.69 -0.71 8.86
CA GLU A 24 4.12 -0.56 8.59
C GLU A 24 4.39 0.68 7.74
N PHE A 25 3.54 0.98 6.76
CA PHE A 25 3.66 2.18 5.92
C PHE A 25 3.62 3.45 6.78
N LYS A 26 2.66 3.51 7.72
CA LYS A 26 2.54 4.64 8.65
C LYS A 26 3.77 4.82 9.53
N LYS A 27 4.39 3.72 10.00
CA LYS A 27 5.66 3.79 10.73
C LYS A 27 6.77 4.34 9.85
N LEU A 28 6.92 3.80 8.64
CA LEU A 28 7.97 4.22 7.70
C LEU A 28 7.81 5.69 7.29
N VAL A 29 6.59 6.18 7.08
CA VAL A 29 6.29 7.59 6.81
C VAL A 29 6.59 8.48 8.02
N HIS A 30 6.38 7.98 9.24
CA HIS A 30 6.72 8.72 10.45
C HIS A 30 8.24 8.78 10.68
N GLU A 31 8.95 7.70 10.40
CA GLU A 31 10.39 7.57 10.60
C GLU A 31 11.20 8.23 9.46
N ASN A 32 10.67 8.26 8.25
CA ASN A 32 11.34 8.79 7.06
C ASN A 32 10.63 10.04 6.53
N PRO A 33 11.10 11.25 6.86
CA PRO A 33 10.47 12.49 6.41
C PRO A 33 10.50 12.67 4.88
N GLU A 34 11.50 12.11 4.19
CA GLU A 34 11.57 12.11 2.72
C GLU A 34 10.45 11.25 2.10
N LEU A 35 10.15 10.09 2.69
CA LEU A 35 9.05 9.24 2.25
C LEU A 35 7.70 9.93 2.46
N ARG A 36 7.57 10.64 3.58
CA ARG A 36 6.39 11.44 3.87
C ARG A 36 6.16 12.56 2.85
N GLU A 37 7.22 13.25 2.44
CA GLU A 37 7.13 14.31 1.43
C GLU A 37 6.66 13.73 0.08
N ARG A 38 7.30 12.66 -0.38
CA ARG A 38 6.90 11.95 -1.61
C ARG A 38 5.47 11.45 -1.56
N TYR A 39 5.03 10.93 -0.42
CA TYR A 39 3.65 10.45 -0.24
C TYR A 39 2.64 11.59 -0.31
N ARG A 40 2.98 12.73 0.27
CA ARG A 40 2.14 13.92 0.24
C ARG A 40 2.03 14.49 -1.17
N GLU A 41 3.14 14.53 -1.91
CA GLU A 41 3.14 14.93 -3.33
C GLU A 41 2.26 13.99 -4.15
N TRP A 42 2.45 12.68 -4.02
CA TRP A 42 1.63 11.69 -4.72
C TRP A 42 0.14 11.81 -4.37
N CYS A 43 -0.22 11.99 -3.08
CA CYS A 43 -1.61 12.22 -2.67
C CYS A 43 -2.20 13.45 -3.38
N HIS A 44 -1.43 14.53 -3.49
CA HIS A 44 -1.86 15.75 -4.17
C HIS A 44 -2.00 15.55 -5.69
N GLU A 45 -1.14 14.73 -6.31
CA GLU A 45 -1.20 14.41 -7.73
C GLU A 45 -2.41 13.56 -8.10
N VAL A 46 -2.73 12.53 -7.29
CA VAL A 46 -3.87 11.63 -7.52
C VAL A 46 -5.19 12.19 -6.98
N GLY A 47 -5.14 13.27 -6.18
CA GLY A 47 -6.32 13.86 -5.55
C GLY A 47 -6.84 13.08 -4.35
N SER A 48 -6.02 12.21 -3.75
CA SER A 48 -6.35 11.50 -2.51
C SER A 48 -5.79 12.24 -1.28
N SER A 49 -6.17 11.76 -0.10
CA SER A 49 -5.75 12.31 1.19
C SER A 49 -4.64 11.48 1.81
N GLU A 50 -3.67 12.10 2.50
CA GLU A 50 -2.59 11.36 3.21
C GLU A 50 -3.13 10.30 4.19
N LYS A 51 -4.37 10.45 4.67
CA LYS A 51 -5.00 9.49 5.59
C LYS A 51 -5.51 8.22 4.89
N LYS A 52 -5.95 8.34 3.63
CA LYS A 52 -6.59 7.24 2.89
C LYS A 52 -5.85 6.86 1.61
N GLY A 53 -4.89 7.65 1.13
CA GLY A 53 -4.27 7.45 -0.17
C GLY A 53 -3.62 6.08 -0.33
N PHE A 54 -2.95 5.59 0.71
CA PHE A 54 -2.43 4.23 0.69
C PHE A 54 -3.55 3.17 0.63
N LEU A 55 -4.62 3.34 1.41
CA LEU A 55 -5.77 2.41 1.40
C LEU A 55 -6.51 2.43 0.05
N ASP A 56 -6.80 3.63 -0.48
CA ASP A 56 -7.43 3.82 -1.77
C ASP A 56 -6.59 3.15 -2.87
N TYR A 57 -5.25 3.31 -2.83
CA TYR A 57 -4.34 2.62 -3.74
C TYR A 57 -4.40 1.11 -3.60
N CYS A 58 -4.42 0.60 -2.37
CA CYS A 58 -4.55 -0.84 -2.13
C CYS A 58 -5.86 -1.34 -2.73
N GLU A 59 -7.00 -0.71 -2.43
CA GLU A 59 -8.30 -1.11 -2.97
C GLU A 59 -8.28 -1.14 -4.50
N GLU A 60 -7.78 -0.10 -5.18
CA GLU A 60 -7.65 -0.08 -6.64
C GLU A 60 -6.69 -1.16 -7.17
N TYR A 61 -5.58 -1.40 -6.48
CA TYR A 61 -4.59 -2.42 -6.86
C TYR A 61 -5.16 -3.84 -6.72
N PHE A 62 -5.91 -4.11 -5.65
CA PHE A 62 -6.57 -5.39 -5.41
C PHE A 62 -7.74 -5.60 -6.38
N GLU A 63 -8.57 -4.59 -6.65
CA GLU A 63 -9.61 -4.67 -7.67
C GLU A 63 -9.01 -4.92 -9.07
N SER A 64 -7.85 -4.32 -9.36
CA SER A 64 -7.12 -4.59 -10.59
C SER A 64 -6.43 -5.97 -10.62
N GLN A 65 -6.22 -6.60 -9.47
CA GLN A 65 -5.53 -7.89 -9.30
C GLN A 65 -6.41 -9.01 -8.74
N ASP A 66 -7.74 -8.86 -8.74
CA ASP A 66 -8.71 -9.76 -8.11
C ASP A 66 -8.60 -11.24 -8.59
N SER A 67 -7.88 -11.51 -9.70
CA SER A 67 -7.53 -12.88 -10.12
C SER A 67 -6.33 -13.52 -9.39
N ILE A 68 -5.48 -12.75 -8.70
CA ILE A 68 -4.22 -13.20 -8.08
C ILE A 68 -4.38 -13.31 -6.55
N TRP A 69 -5.07 -12.37 -5.92
CA TRP A 69 -5.21 -12.31 -4.45
C TRP A 69 -6.23 -13.30 -3.87
N ASP A 70 -7.16 -13.81 -4.70
CA ASP A 70 -8.06 -14.92 -4.33
C ASP A 70 -7.25 -16.16 -3.89
N ASN A 71 -6.03 -16.35 -4.42
CA ASN A 71 -5.14 -17.46 -4.01
C ASN A 71 -4.35 -17.21 -2.72
N LEU A 72 -4.12 -15.95 -2.32
CA LEU A 72 -3.29 -15.65 -1.14
C LEU A 72 -4.09 -15.72 0.17
N LYS A 73 -5.41 -15.60 0.09
CA LYS A 73 -6.31 -15.76 1.25
C LYS A 73 -6.40 -17.21 1.71
N ASP A 74 -6.28 -18.17 0.79
CA ASP A 74 -6.27 -19.61 1.08
C ASP A 74 -5.02 -20.07 1.85
N GLU A 75 -3.90 -19.34 1.79
CA GLU A 75 -2.64 -19.76 2.45
C GLU A 75 -2.58 -19.45 3.96
N TYR A 76 -3.60 -18.76 4.50
CA TYR A 76 -3.74 -18.44 5.92
C TYR A 76 -4.93 -19.11 6.62
N GLU A 77 -5.64 -20.05 5.96
CA GLU A 77 -6.67 -20.91 6.57
C GLU A 77 -6.16 -22.35 6.83
N ASP A 78 -5.01 -22.49 7.50
CA ASP A 78 -4.59 -23.78 8.07
C ASP A 78 -4.57 -23.68 9.61
N GLU A 79 -5.76 -23.78 10.22
CA GLU A 79 -6.01 -24.51 11.48
C GLU A 79 -7.50 -24.85 11.69
#